data_AF-A0A1A3BSE3-F1
#
_entry.id   AF-A0A1A3BSE3-F1
#
_cell.length_a   1.000
_cell.length_b   1.000
_cell.length_c   1.000
_cell.angle_alpha   90.00
_cell.angle_beta   90.00
_cell.angle_gamma   90.00
#
_symmetry.space_group_name_H-M   'P 1'
#
loop_
_entity.id
_entity.type
_entity.pdbx_description
1 polymer ?
#
loop_
_entity_poly.entity_id
_entity_poly.type
_entity_poly.pdbx_seq_one_letter_code
_entity_poly.pdbx_strand_id
1 'polypeptide(L)'
;MLLLVAAGYCTQRACEKNASRWWLVAAGVAVGFGFLAKMLQAFLVLPGFAAAYLVAGHGLWRRRLSGLLGAAAAVVISGGWYLLLVELWPSSSRPYIGGSQHDSIVELTLGYNGFGRLTGDEPGGLGNLNHDVGWMRLFDAGMGSGIAWLLPAALMCLVAGLVITWRRPRTDMTRAALLSWGGWLVVTAAVFSRADGIIHSYYTVALAPALAACVGIGSNLLWQNRADLRVAATMSATVVVTVSLAAVLLARDPDWLPWLRVVVVVVGVAAALVLLLAGKLAAPILRTAVMLAVIACMAGPAAYAIATAATPHTGAVPSVGPSRHGGFPGPGGHGGFGGFPGPGGPVPHGGFPGPGGPGGLLDAPKPEPELSALLTADADRYTWTAAVVGSNNAAGYQLASGAPVMAVGGFNGTDPAPTLAQFQEFVAARKIHYFIGGSPMMGRRATSGSREAAEIADWVRAHFSPVSVDRAVVYDLTRPPRIS
;
A
#
# COMPACT_ATOMS: atom_id res chain seq x y z
N MET A 1 4.74 -8.34 -6.08
CA MET A 1 3.88 -8.48 -7.27
C MET A 1 4.31 -9.60 -8.21
N LEU A 2 5.57 -9.65 -8.69
CA LEU A 2 6.07 -10.68 -9.62
C LEU A 2 5.62 -12.12 -9.28
N LEU A 3 5.75 -12.53 -8.01
CA LEU A 3 5.33 -13.85 -7.53
C LEU A 3 3.82 -14.14 -7.73
N LEU A 4 2.95 -13.16 -7.55
CA LEU A 4 1.50 -13.31 -7.76
C LEU A 4 1.15 -13.38 -9.25
N VAL A 5 1.91 -12.70 -10.11
CA VAL A 5 1.80 -12.81 -11.57
C VAL A 5 2.25 -14.19 -12.04
N ALA A 6 3.36 -14.71 -11.51
CA ALA A 6 3.81 -16.07 -11.75
C ALA A 6 2.79 -17.11 -11.27
N ALA A 7 2.16 -16.91 -10.11
CA ALA A 7 1.08 -17.75 -9.62
C ALA A 7 -0.17 -17.72 -10.54
N GLY A 8 -0.53 -16.54 -11.07
CA GLY A 8 -1.60 -16.39 -12.06
C GLY A 8 -1.30 -17.13 -13.37
N TYR A 9 -0.08 -17.02 -13.88
CA TYR A 9 0.41 -17.79 -15.03
C TYR A 9 0.35 -19.31 -14.76
N CYS A 10 0.89 -19.77 -13.63
CA CYS A 10 0.86 -21.19 -13.24
C CYS A 10 -0.58 -21.72 -13.08
N THR A 11 -1.50 -20.92 -12.53
CA THR A 11 -2.92 -21.26 -12.43
C THR A 11 -3.57 -21.38 -13.81
N GLN A 12 -3.21 -20.50 -14.75
CA GLN A 12 -3.67 -20.58 -16.13
C GLN A 12 -3.10 -21.84 -16.83
N ARG A 13 -1.80 -22.12 -16.70
CA ARG A 13 -1.17 -23.36 -17.23
C ARG A 13 -1.81 -24.63 -16.64
N ALA A 14 -2.21 -24.61 -15.37
CA ALA A 14 -2.93 -25.71 -14.74
C ALA A 14 -4.33 -25.98 -15.32
N CYS A 15 -4.96 -24.99 -15.95
CA CYS A 15 -6.27 -25.16 -16.59
C CYS A 15 -6.22 -25.85 -17.96
N GLU A 16 -5.03 -26.06 -18.54
CA GLU A 16 -4.86 -26.65 -19.87
C GLU A 16 -5.22 -28.15 -19.93
N LYS A 17 -5.56 -28.63 -21.13
CA LYS A 17 -5.78 -30.06 -21.37
C LYS A 17 -4.48 -30.83 -21.10
N ASN A 18 -4.58 -31.90 -20.31
CA ASN A 18 -3.46 -32.72 -19.85
C ASN A 18 -2.40 -31.98 -19.01
N ALA A 19 -2.74 -30.83 -18.41
CA ALA A 19 -1.81 -30.08 -17.56
C ALA A 19 -1.22 -30.91 -16.41
N SER A 20 0.06 -30.71 -16.15
CA SER A 20 0.78 -31.30 -15.01
C SER A 20 0.24 -30.77 -13.68
N ARG A 21 0.10 -31.66 -12.68
CA ARG A 21 -0.30 -31.27 -11.31
C ARG A 21 0.66 -30.25 -10.68
N TRP A 22 1.92 -30.25 -11.12
CA TRP A 22 2.96 -29.37 -10.61
C TRP A 22 2.71 -27.89 -10.92
N TRP A 23 1.87 -27.53 -11.90
CA TRP A 23 1.49 -26.14 -12.14
C TRP A 23 0.71 -25.54 -10.96
N LEU A 24 -0.20 -26.29 -10.33
CA LEU A 24 -0.90 -25.81 -9.12
C LEU A 24 0.00 -25.77 -7.89
N VAL A 25 0.92 -26.73 -7.76
CA VAL A 25 1.95 -26.70 -6.69
C VAL A 25 2.82 -25.46 -6.86
N ALA A 26 3.30 -25.15 -8.07
CA ALA A 26 4.09 -23.96 -8.36
C ALA A 26 3.30 -22.66 -8.13
N ALA A 27 2.00 -22.63 -8.44
CA ALA A 27 1.14 -21.50 -8.08
C ALA A 27 1.03 -21.30 -6.56
N GLY A 28 0.87 -22.39 -5.80
CA GLY A 28 0.87 -22.37 -4.34
C GLY A 28 2.21 -21.90 -3.74
N VAL A 29 3.33 -22.44 -4.24
CA VAL A 29 4.68 -22.00 -3.84
C VAL A 29 4.87 -20.49 -4.10
N ALA A 30 4.47 -20.01 -5.27
CA ALA A 30 4.60 -18.60 -5.62
C ALA A 30 3.71 -17.68 -4.75
N VAL A 31 2.51 -18.12 -4.34
CA VAL A 31 1.69 -17.36 -3.38
C VAL A 31 2.26 -17.42 -1.96
N GLY A 32 2.83 -18.55 -1.51
CA GLY A 32 3.46 -18.66 -0.18
C GLY A 32 4.71 -17.80 -0.03
N PHE A 33 5.60 -17.76 -1.03
CA PHE A 33 6.67 -16.76 -1.08
C PHE A 33 6.12 -15.32 -1.24
N GLY A 34 4.99 -15.15 -1.92
CA GLY A 34 4.28 -13.86 -1.99
C GLY A 34 3.79 -13.38 -0.61
N PHE A 35 3.36 -14.32 0.24
CA PHE A 35 2.99 -14.09 1.63
C PHE A 35 4.21 -13.76 2.49
N LEU A 36 5.38 -14.38 2.31
CA LEU A 36 6.60 -13.91 3.00
C LEU A 36 6.94 -12.44 2.69
N ALA A 37 6.59 -11.96 1.50
CA ALA A 37 6.84 -10.57 1.08
C ALA A 37 5.73 -9.57 1.48
N LYS A 38 4.51 -10.01 1.84
CA LYS A 38 3.39 -9.08 2.13
C LYS A 38 2.24 -9.63 3.00
N MET A 39 2.48 -10.73 3.72
CA MET A 39 1.54 -11.48 4.55
C MET A 39 0.17 -11.70 3.87
N LEU A 40 -0.94 -11.60 4.60
CA LEU A 40 -2.28 -11.94 4.09
C LEU A 40 -2.75 -11.09 2.90
N GLN A 41 -2.13 -9.94 2.61
CA GLN A 41 -2.39 -9.19 1.38
C GLN A 41 -2.09 -10.02 0.12
N ALA A 42 -1.14 -10.97 0.18
CA ALA A 42 -0.82 -11.88 -0.91
C ALA A 42 -1.96 -12.86 -1.22
N PHE A 43 -2.84 -13.15 -0.26
CA PHE A 43 -3.91 -14.13 -0.41
C PHE A 43 -5.16 -13.58 -1.11
N LEU A 44 -5.25 -12.27 -1.35
CA LEU A 44 -6.38 -11.64 -2.06
C LEU A 44 -6.58 -12.16 -3.50
N VAL A 45 -5.56 -12.80 -4.08
CA VAL A 45 -5.63 -13.45 -5.42
C VAL A 45 -6.23 -14.85 -5.37
N LEU A 46 -6.19 -15.54 -4.22
CA LEU A 46 -6.54 -16.96 -4.09
C LEU A 46 -7.99 -17.28 -4.48
N PRO A 47 -9.02 -16.49 -4.14
CA PRO A 47 -10.39 -16.81 -4.55
C PRO A 47 -10.56 -16.78 -6.07
N GLY A 48 -9.88 -15.86 -6.77
CA GLY A 48 -9.89 -15.80 -8.24
C GLY A 48 -9.20 -17.01 -8.86
N PHE A 49 -8.03 -17.39 -8.34
CA PHE A 49 -7.29 -18.56 -8.84
C PHE A 49 -8.03 -19.87 -8.58
N ALA A 50 -8.61 -20.03 -7.38
CA ALA A 50 -9.44 -21.18 -7.03
C ALA A 50 -10.71 -21.25 -7.88
N ALA A 51 -11.43 -20.13 -8.06
CA ALA A 51 -12.61 -20.07 -8.92
C ALA A 51 -12.28 -20.42 -10.37
N ALA A 52 -11.19 -19.87 -10.93
CA ALA A 52 -10.73 -20.18 -12.29
C ALA A 52 -10.46 -21.68 -12.46
N TYR A 53 -9.72 -22.31 -11.54
CA TYR A 53 -9.39 -23.73 -11.66
C TYR A 53 -10.59 -24.66 -11.37
N LEU A 54 -11.46 -24.32 -10.41
CA LEU A 54 -12.70 -25.06 -10.18
C LEU A 54 -13.62 -24.99 -11.40
N VAL A 55 -13.82 -23.79 -11.96
CA VAL A 55 -14.75 -23.55 -13.06
C VAL A 55 -14.19 -24.04 -14.40
N ALA A 56 -12.90 -23.87 -14.71
CA ALA A 56 -12.34 -24.20 -16.03
C ALA A 56 -11.41 -25.43 -16.06
N GLY A 57 -10.82 -25.86 -14.94
CA GLY A 57 -9.83 -26.96 -14.93
C GLY A 57 -10.39 -28.30 -15.45
N HIS A 58 -9.56 -29.06 -16.18
CA HIS A 58 -9.94 -30.37 -16.72
C HIS A 58 -10.11 -31.45 -15.64
N GLY A 59 -10.99 -32.43 -15.93
CA GLY A 59 -11.20 -33.62 -15.09
C GLY A 59 -12.32 -33.53 -14.05
N LEU A 60 -12.51 -34.65 -13.34
CA LEU A 60 -13.55 -34.83 -12.32
C LEU A 60 -13.40 -33.82 -11.16
N TRP A 61 -14.51 -33.47 -10.54
CA TRP A 61 -14.57 -32.56 -9.38
C TRP A 61 -13.54 -32.94 -8.29
N ARG A 62 -13.49 -34.22 -7.89
CA ARG A 62 -12.56 -34.72 -6.86
C ARG A 62 -11.08 -34.46 -7.21
N ARG A 63 -10.70 -34.54 -8.50
CA ARG A 63 -9.33 -34.24 -8.97
C ARG A 63 -9.03 -32.74 -9.00
N ARG A 64 -10.03 -31.90 -9.28
CA ARG A 64 -9.90 -30.44 -9.13
C ARG A 64 -9.71 -30.05 -7.66
N LEU A 65 -10.51 -30.62 -6.75
CA LEU A 65 -10.41 -30.37 -5.32
C LEU A 65 -9.06 -30.83 -4.74
N SER A 66 -8.58 -32.05 -5.08
CA SER A 66 -7.26 -32.51 -4.61
C SER A 66 -6.09 -31.72 -5.20
N GLY A 67 -6.23 -31.18 -6.42
CA GLY A 67 -5.27 -30.22 -6.99
C GLY A 67 -5.16 -28.94 -6.16
N LEU A 68 -6.29 -28.38 -5.71
CA LEU A 68 -6.31 -27.19 -4.87
C LEU A 68 -5.85 -27.45 -3.43
N LEU A 69 -6.13 -28.63 -2.87
CA LEU A 69 -5.55 -29.04 -1.58
C LEU A 69 -4.02 -29.15 -1.68
N GLY A 70 -3.48 -29.66 -2.80
CA GLY A 70 -2.05 -29.66 -3.08
C GLY A 70 -1.45 -28.25 -3.24
N ALA A 71 -2.19 -27.32 -3.85
CA ALA A 71 -1.79 -25.91 -3.92
C ALA A 71 -1.80 -25.23 -2.54
N ALA A 72 -2.83 -25.47 -1.72
CA ALA A 72 -2.93 -24.94 -0.37
C ALA A 72 -1.81 -25.47 0.55
N ALA A 73 -1.51 -26.77 0.50
CA ALA A 73 -0.36 -27.34 1.18
C ALA A 73 0.97 -26.70 0.73
N ALA A 74 1.12 -26.40 -0.57
CA ALA A 74 2.29 -25.69 -1.09
C ALA A 74 2.39 -24.24 -0.60
N VAL A 75 1.26 -23.50 -0.45
CA VAL A 75 1.23 -22.18 0.20
C VAL A 75 1.71 -22.29 1.65
N VAL A 76 1.14 -23.23 2.42
CA VAL A 76 1.45 -23.43 3.84
C VAL A 76 2.92 -23.81 4.04
N ILE A 77 3.48 -24.71 3.22
CA ILE A 77 4.90 -25.10 3.35
C ILE A 77 5.84 -23.96 2.97
N SER A 78 5.58 -23.25 1.86
CA SER A 78 6.49 -22.20 1.36
C SER A 78 6.37 -20.84 2.06
N GLY A 79 5.23 -20.54 2.69
CA GLY A 79 5.02 -19.34 3.51
C GLY A 79 5.13 -19.58 5.02
N GLY A 80 4.78 -20.77 5.52
CA GLY A 80 4.72 -21.06 6.95
C GLY A 80 6.06 -21.38 7.61
N TRP A 81 7.08 -21.81 6.85
CA TRP A 81 8.39 -22.18 7.42
C TRP A 81 9.08 -21.02 8.14
N TYR A 82 8.90 -19.78 7.66
CA TYR A 82 9.50 -18.60 8.28
C TYR A 82 8.80 -18.22 9.59
N LEU A 83 7.47 -18.32 9.64
CA LEU A 83 6.70 -18.15 10.87
C LEU A 83 7.12 -19.19 11.90
N LEU A 84 7.20 -20.47 11.49
CA LEU A 84 7.69 -21.55 12.35
C LEU A 84 9.14 -21.31 12.82
N LEU A 85 10.02 -20.79 11.97
CA LEU A 85 11.39 -20.45 12.34
C LEU A 85 11.44 -19.35 13.41
N VAL A 86 10.66 -18.27 13.26
CA VAL A 86 10.65 -17.16 14.23
C VAL A 86 9.98 -17.55 15.56
N GLU A 87 8.96 -18.41 15.51
CA GLU A 87 8.27 -18.92 16.71
C GLU A 87 9.12 -19.95 17.49
N LEU A 88 9.98 -20.71 16.80
CA LEU A 88 10.94 -21.64 17.42
C LEU A 88 12.26 -20.97 17.84
N TRP A 89 12.56 -19.77 17.34
CA TRP A 89 13.82 -19.07 17.68
C TRP A 89 13.66 -18.29 18.99
N PRO A 90 14.56 -18.47 19.98
CA PRO A 90 14.43 -17.81 21.28
C PRO A 90 14.35 -16.29 21.16
N SER A 91 13.31 -15.67 21.73
CA SER A 91 13.08 -14.22 21.71
C SER A 91 14.28 -13.43 22.26
N SER A 92 14.97 -13.96 23.27
CA SER A 92 16.20 -13.38 23.84
C SER A 92 17.41 -13.36 22.90
N SER A 93 17.36 -14.02 21.74
CA SER A 93 18.45 -14.06 20.74
C SER A 93 18.01 -13.67 19.32
N ARG A 94 16.90 -12.92 19.19
CA ARG A 94 16.46 -12.28 17.95
C ARG A 94 15.97 -10.85 18.18
N PRO A 95 15.86 -10.00 17.14
CA PRO A 95 15.16 -8.73 17.24
C PRO A 95 13.68 -8.91 17.60
N TYR A 96 13.10 -7.88 18.22
CA TYR A 96 11.67 -7.81 18.53
C TYR A 96 10.82 -7.74 17.25
N ILE A 97 9.70 -8.47 17.21
CA ILE A 97 8.74 -8.42 16.10
C ILE A 97 7.85 -7.17 16.24
N GLY A 98 8.35 -6.04 15.74
CA GLY A 98 7.62 -4.77 15.74
C GLY A 98 6.31 -4.82 14.95
N GLY A 99 5.29 -4.08 15.39
CA GLY A 99 3.90 -4.26 14.97
C GLY A 99 3.23 -5.48 15.62
N SER A 100 3.67 -5.85 16.82
CA SER A 100 3.01 -6.76 17.76
C SER A 100 3.17 -6.22 19.19
N GLN A 101 2.38 -6.71 20.14
CA GLN A 101 2.53 -6.41 21.56
C GLN A 101 3.29 -7.52 22.32
N HIS A 102 3.35 -8.75 21.78
CA HIS A 102 3.90 -9.91 22.49
C HIS A 102 5.11 -10.55 21.79
N ASP A 103 5.87 -9.79 21.00
CA ASP A 103 7.03 -10.28 20.23
C ASP A 103 6.69 -11.44 19.26
N SER A 104 5.47 -11.42 18.71
CA SER A 104 4.90 -12.54 17.96
C SER A 104 4.79 -12.28 16.47
N ILE A 105 5.37 -13.17 15.67
CA ILE A 105 5.22 -13.20 14.21
C ILE A 105 3.79 -13.54 13.79
N VAL A 106 3.06 -14.29 14.63
CA VAL A 106 1.65 -14.67 14.39
C VAL A 106 0.73 -13.47 14.60
N GLU A 107 0.95 -12.70 15.67
CA GLU A 107 0.25 -11.43 15.93
C GLU A 107 0.49 -10.43 14.78
N LEU A 108 1.75 -10.17 14.41
CA LEU A 108 2.10 -9.29 13.29
C LEU A 108 1.47 -9.74 11.95
N THR A 109 1.33 -11.05 11.73
CA THR A 109 0.78 -11.64 10.49
C THR A 109 -0.73 -11.56 10.43
N LEU A 110 -1.41 -11.97 11.50
CA LEU A 110 -2.87 -12.16 11.54
C LEU A 110 -3.60 -10.89 11.99
N GLY A 111 -3.02 -10.11 12.88
CA GLY A 111 -3.51 -8.80 13.31
C GLY A 111 -3.08 -7.69 12.33
N TYR A 112 -2.00 -6.99 12.67
CA TYR A 112 -1.51 -5.79 11.96
C TYR A 112 -1.34 -5.89 10.43
N ASN A 113 -0.88 -7.04 9.89
CA ASN A 113 -0.83 -7.26 8.44
C ASN A 113 -2.06 -8.00 7.86
N GLY A 114 -3.03 -8.33 8.69
CA GLY A 114 -4.15 -9.22 8.41
C GLY A 114 -5.51 -8.59 8.74
N PHE A 115 -6.21 -9.17 9.70
CA PHE A 115 -7.57 -8.80 10.10
C PHE A 115 -7.65 -7.38 10.69
N GLY A 116 -6.61 -6.89 11.36
CA GLY A 116 -6.54 -5.49 11.85
C GLY A 116 -6.66 -4.46 10.73
N ARG A 117 -6.27 -4.81 9.49
CA ARG A 117 -6.52 -3.95 8.31
C ARG A 117 -7.96 -3.98 7.83
N LEU A 118 -8.71 -5.04 8.13
CA LEU A 118 -10.12 -5.16 7.79
C LEU A 118 -11.00 -4.47 8.85
N THR A 119 -10.68 -4.65 10.13
CA THR A 119 -11.47 -4.14 11.27
C THR A 119 -11.14 -2.71 11.67
N GLY A 120 -9.89 -2.26 11.50
CA GLY A 120 -9.38 -1.02 12.09
C GLY A 120 -9.03 -1.12 13.58
N ASP A 121 -9.59 -2.10 14.26
CA ASP A 121 -9.37 -2.43 15.66
C ASP A 121 -8.19 -3.41 15.79
N GLU A 122 -7.04 -2.88 16.22
CA GLU A 122 -5.78 -3.59 16.43
C GLU A 122 -5.01 -2.88 17.58
N PRO A 123 -4.49 -3.59 18.61
CA PRO A 123 -3.74 -2.96 19.70
C PRO A 123 -2.49 -2.21 19.22
N GLY A 124 -2.39 -0.92 19.52
CA GLY A 124 -1.32 -0.05 19.01
C GLY A 124 -1.44 0.30 17.52
N GLY A 125 -2.46 -0.19 16.83
CA GLY A 125 -2.77 0.19 15.46
C GLY A 125 -3.24 1.65 15.33
N LEU A 126 -3.06 2.22 14.14
CA LEU A 126 -3.48 3.60 13.84
C LEU A 126 -4.94 3.71 13.35
N GLY A 127 -5.65 2.58 13.22
CA GLY A 127 -6.98 2.53 12.59
C GLY A 127 -6.99 3.06 11.15
N ASN A 128 -8.14 3.57 10.71
CA ASN A 128 -8.25 4.39 9.50
C ASN A 128 -8.20 5.89 9.84
N LEU A 129 -7.01 6.47 9.70
CA LEU A 129 -6.75 7.89 9.92
C LEU A 129 -7.49 8.84 8.94
N ASN A 130 -7.99 8.33 7.82
CA ASN A 130 -8.67 9.13 6.78
C ASN A 130 -10.20 9.09 6.89
N HIS A 131 -10.76 8.11 7.63
CA HIS A 131 -12.20 7.79 7.66
C HIS A 131 -12.84 7.62 6.26
N ASP A 132 -12.05 7.12 5.30
CA ASP A 132 -12.33 7.15 3.85
C ASP A 132 -13.14 5.94 3.31
N VAL A 133 -13.61 5.05 4.19
CA VAL A 133 -14.12 3.73 3.77
C VAL A 133 -15.42 3.81 2.96
N GLY A 134 -15.37 3.26 1.75
CA GLY A 134 -16.55 3.06 0.92
C GLY A 134 -16.23 2.56 -0.47
N TRP A 135 -17.28 2.15 -1.20
CA TRP A 135 -17.17 1.67 -2.59
C TRP A 135 -16.59 2.69 -3.57
N MET A 136 -16.61 3.98 -3.22
CA MET A 136 -16.00 5.06 -4.01
C MET A 136 -14.55 5.37 -3.63
N ARG A 137 -13.96 4.75 -2.58
CA ARG A 137 -12.61 5.07 -2.12
C ARG A 137 -11.56 4.90 -3.21
N LEU A 138 -11.65 3.83 -4.01
CA LEU A 138 -10.73 3.61 -5.13
C LEU A 138 -10.77 4.73 -6.20
N PHE A 139 -11.77 5.62 -6.16
CA PHE A 139 -11.92 6.79 -7.03
C PHE A 139 -11.69 8.13 -6.30
N ASP A 140 -11.38 8.12 -5.00
CA ASP A 140 -11.25 9.34 -4.18
C ASP A 140 -9.97 10.14 -4.47
N ALA A 141 -9.73 11.22 -3.70
CA ALA A 141 -8.56 12.08 -3.86
C ALA A 141 -7.20 11.40 -3.55
N GLY A 142 -7.17 10.35 -2.72
CA GLY A 142 -5.96 9.67 -2.29
C GLY A 142 -5.59 8.46 -3.16
N MET A 143 -6.57 7.60 -3.48
CA MET A 143 -6.37 6.37 -4.26
C MET A 143 -6.67 6.54 -5.75
N GLY A 144 -7.58 7.45 -6.12
CA GLY A 144 -8.06 7.59 -7.50
C GLY A 144 -6.94 7.86 -8.50
N SER A 145 -6.03 8.78 -8.18
CA SER A 145 -4.89 9.12 -9.04
C SER A 145 -3.84 8.01 -9.16
N GLY A 146 -3.87 7.00 -8.28
CA GLY A 146 -2.96 5.83 -8.33
C GLY A 146 -3.42 4.71 -9.25
N ILE A 147 -4.74 4.45 -9.35
CA ILE A 147 -5.24 3.24 -10.03
C ILE A 147 -6.54 3.41 -10.81
N ALA A 148 -7.35 4.44 -10.54
CA ALA A 148 -8.72 4.49 -11.06
C ALA A 148 -8.80 4.66 -12.58
N TRP A 149 -7.79 5.30 -13.19
CA TRP A 149 -7.68 5.64 -14.61
C TRP A 149 -8.31 4.62 -15.57
N LEU A 150 -7.99 3.33 -15.40
CA LEU A 150 -8.46 2.23 -16.25
C LEU A 150 -9.40 1.27 -15.50
N LEU A 151 -9.72 1.52 -14.23
CA LEU A 151 -10.50 0.59 -13.40
C LEU A 151 -11.92 0.31 -13.95
N PRO A 152 -12.70 1.31 -14.43
CA PRO A 152 -13.96 1.03 -15.12
C PRO A 152 -13.74 0.23 -16.41
N ALA A 153 -12.69 0.54 -17.17
CA ALA A 153 -12.38 -0.16 -18.41
C ALA A 153 -12.08 -1.64 -18.16
N ALA A 154 -11.31 -1.96 -17.13
CA ALA A 154 -11.03 -3.34 -16.72
C ALA A 154 -12.31 -4.11 -16.37
N LEU A 155 -13.25 -3.48 -15.64
CA LEU A 155 -14.54 -4.07 -15.30
C LEU A 155 -15.44 -4.27 -16.53
N MET A 156 -15.53 -3.28 -17.43
CA MET A 156 -16.28 -3.40 -18.68
C MET A 156 -15.70 -4.48 -19.60
N CYS A 157 -14.37 -4.51 -19.78
CA CYS A 157 -13.65 -5.54 -20.53
C CYS A 157 -13.81 -6.93 -19.91
N LEU A 158 -13.81 -7.05 -18.58
CA LEU A 158 -14.05 -8.30 -17.86
C LEU A 158 -15.48 -8.82 -18.10
N VAL A 159 -16.50 -7.99 -17.85
CA VAL A 159 -17.91 -8.37 -18.02
C VAL A 159 -18.20 -8.73 -19.49
N ALA A 160 -17.77 -7.90 -20.44
CA ALA A 160 -17.96 -8.18 -21.86
C ALA A 160 -17.21 -9.44 -22.31
N GLY A 161 -15.99 -9.66 -21.83
CA GLY A 161 -15.22 -10.88 -22.09
C GLY A 161 -15.91 -12.14 -21.55
N LEU A 162 -16.48 -12.06 -20.34
CA LEU A 162 -17.24 -13.17 -19.73
C LEU A 162 -18.55 -13.44 -20.50
N VAL A 163 -19.24 -12.41 -21.00
CA VAL A 163 -20.44 -12.56 -21.85
C VAL A 163 -20.08 -13.19 -23.20
N ILE A 164 -19.04 -12.69 -23.89
CA ILE A 164 -18.57 -13.23 -25.18
C ILE A 164 -18.10 -14.69 -25.04
N THR A 165 -17.48 -15.04 -23.91
CA THR A 165 -17.04 -16.42 -23.63
C THR A 165 -18.11 -17.30 -22.96
N TRP A 166 -19.29 -16.77 -22.60
CA TRP A 166 -20.27 -17.50 -21.79
C TRP A 166 -20.71 -18.84 -22.41
N ARG A 167 -21.02 -18.84 -23.71
CA ARG A 167 -21.47 -20.03 -24.46
C ARG A 167 -20.34 -20.99 -24.86
N ARG A 168 -19.07 -20.67 -24.57
CA ARG A 168 -17.93 -21.54 -24.91
C ARG A 168 -17.83 -22.73 -23.95
N PRO A 169 -17.26 -23.88 -24.36
CA PRO A 169 -17.11 -25.06 -23.50
C PRO A 169 -16.48 -24.74 -22.14
N ARG A 170 -16.83 -25.49 -21.07
CA ARG A 170 -16.42 -25.18 -19.68
C ARG A 170 -14.93 -24.85 -19.54
N THR A 171 -14.09 -25.60 -20.26
CA THR A 171 -12.62 -25.53 -20.23
C THR A 171 -12.01 -24.50 -21.21
N ASP A 172 -12.77 -23.48 -21.64
CA ASP A 172 -12.22 -22.38 -22.45
C ASP A 172 -11.16 -21.58 -21.67
N MET A 173 -9.95 -21.52 -22.24
CA MET A 173 -8.78 -20.89 -21.62
C MET A 173 -8.92 -19.37 -21.48
N THR A 174 -9.69 -18.70 -22.34
CA THR A 174 -9.92 -17.26 -22.25
C THR A 174 -10.83 -16.94 -21.05
N ARG A 175 -11.90 -17.72 -20.84
CA ARG A 175 -12.74 -17.60 -19.65
C ARG A 175 -12.01 -18.03 -18.38
N ALA A 176 -11.13 -19.03 -18.44
CA ALA A 176 -10.25 -19.37 -17.32
C ALA A 176 -9.38 -18.18 -16.88
N ALA A 177 -8.76 -17.50 -17.84
CA ALA A 177 -7.97 -16.29 -17.58
C ALA A 177 -8.85 -15.14 -17.04
N LEU A 178 -10.01 -14.87 -17.65
CA LEU A 178 -10.93 -13.82 -17.18
C LEU A 178 -11.42 -14.06 -15.75
N LEU A 179 -11.71 -15.31 -15.36
CA LEU A 179 -12.09 -15.66 -13.98
C LEU A 179 -10.92 -15.49 -13.01
N SER A 180 -9.70 -15.84 -13.44
CA SER A 180 -8.48 -15.74 -12.63
C SER A 180 -8.13 -14.28 -12.31
N TRP A 181 -7.92 -13.48 -13.36
CA TRP A 181 -7.55 -12.07 -13.23
C TRP A 181 -8.73 -11.20 -12.77
N GLY A 182 -9.95 -11.47 -13.23
CA GLY A 182 -11.15 -10.77 -12.76
C GLY A 182 -11.47 -11.05 -11.30
N GLY A 183 -11.24 -12.28 -10.83
CA GLY A 183 -11.39 -12.63 -9.42
C GLY A 183 -10.38 -11.91 -8.52
N TRP A 184 -9.10 -11.85 -8.93
CA TRP A 184 -8.09 -11.00 -8.27
C TRP A 184 -8.57 -9.54 -8.23
N LEU A 185 -8.94 -8.95 -9.38
CA LEU A 185 -9.36 -7.56 -9.50
C LEU A 185 -10.52 -7.23 -8.54
N VAL A 186 -11.61 -8.02 -8.59
CA VAL A 186 -12.83 -7.77 -7.82
C VAL A 186 -12.61 -7.98 -6.32
N VAL A 187 -11.93 -9.06 -5.90
CA VAL A 187 -11.67 -9.32 -4.47
C VAL A 187 -10.75 -8.26 -3.87
N THR A 188 -9.67 -7.92 -4.57
CA THR A 188 -8.71 -6.91 -4.10
C THR A 188 -9.38 -5.53 -4.07
N ALA A 189 -10.20 -5.18 -5.07
CA ALA A 189 -10.91 -3.90 -5.10
C ALA A 189 -11.97 -3.81 -3.99
N ALA A 190 -12.72 -4.87 -3.74
CA ALA A 190 -13.70 -4.90 -2.65
C ALA A 190 -13.04 -4.76 -1.28
N VAL A 191 -11.95 -5.49 -1.01
CA VAL A 191 -11.18 -5.36 0.23
C VAL A 191 -10.58 -3.95 0.37
N PHE A 192 -9.96 -3.41 -0.68
CA PHE A 192 -9.44 -2.03 -0.67
C PHE A 192 -10.53 -0.94 -0.66
N SER A 193 -11.81 -1.30 -0.79
CA SER A 193 -12.96 -0.41 -0.59
C SER A 193 -13.62 -0.56 0.79
N ARG A 194 -13.31 -1.63 1.53
CA ARG A 194 -14.01 -1.99 2.79
C ARG A 194 -13.14 -2.19 4.03
N ALA A 195 -11.82 -2.31 3.87
CA ALA A 195 -10.83 -2.30 4.94
C ALA A 195 -10.93 -1.03 5.81
N ASP A 196 -11.08 -1.15 7.14
CA ASP A 196 -11.18 -0.01 8.07
C ASP A 196 -9.93 0.21 8.94
N GLY A 197 -8.84 -0.51 8.63
CA GLY A 197 -7.51 -0.24 9.19
C GLY A 197 -6.56 0.41 8.19
N ILE A 198 -5.28 0.45 8.56
CA ILE A 198 -4.23 1.17 7.84
C ILE A 198 -4.14 0.72 6.37
N ILE A 199 -4.55 1.61 5.47
CA ILE A 199 -4.46 1.45 4.02
C ILE A 199 -3.82 2.69 3.40
N HIS A 200 -2.78 2.48 2.59
CA HIS A 200 -2.09 3.57 1.89
C HIS A 200 -2.40 3.52 0.39
N SER A 201 -2.46 4.70 -0.25
CA SER A 201 -2.75 4.84 -1.69
C SER A 201 -1.88 3.96 -2.59
N TYR A 202 -0.58 3.86 -2.29
CA TYR A 202 0.37 3.05 -3.05
C TYR A 202 0.12 1.53 -2.95
N TYR A 203 -0.69 1.04 -2.01
CA TYR A 203 -1.10 -0.37 -1.98
C TYR A 203 -1.95 -0.74 -3.21
N THR A 204 -2.64 0.22 -3.83
CA THR A 204 -3.48 -0.01 -5.02
C THR A 204 -2.73 -0.58 -6.22
N VAL A 205 -1.39 -0.47 -6.26
CA VAL A 205 -0.53 -1.18 -7.23
C VAL A 205 -0.78 -2.69 -7.28
N ALA A 206 -1.33 -3.28 -6.21
CA ALA A 206 -1.73 -4.68 -6.18
C ALA A 206 -2.85 -5.03 -7.17
N LEU A 207 -3.64 -4.07 -7.63
CA LEU A 207 -4.66 -4.26 -8.66
C LEU A 207 -4.06 -4.32 -10.08
N ALA A 208 -2.94 -3.63 -10.32
CA ALA A 208 -2.44 -3.32 -11.66
C ALA A 208 -2.24 -4.53 -12.60
N PRO A 209 -1.72 -5.70 -12.17
CA PRO A 209 -1.58 -6.85 -13.06
C PRO A 209 -2.92 -7.43 -13.53
N ALA A 210 -3.88 -7.52 -12.61
CA ALA A 210 -5.24 -7.98 -12.91
C ALA A 210 -5.98 -6.97 -13.80
N LEU A 211 -5.79 -5.69 -13.54
CA LEU A 211 -6.35 -4.58 -14.31
C LEU A 211 -5.84 -4.61 -15.77
N ALA A 212 -4.53 -4.75 -15.97
CA ALA A 212 -3.91 -4.90 -17.29
C ALA A 212 -4.37 -6.18 -18.01
N ALA A 213 -4.48 -7.31 -17.32
CA ALA A 213 -4.95 -8.56 -17.91
C ALA A 213 -6.43 -8.50 -18.34
N CYS A 214 -7.31 -7.93 -17.51
CA CYS A 214 -8.73 -7.74 -17.85
C CYS A 214 -8.90 -6.81 -19.06
N VAL A 215 -8.20 -5.67 -19.11
CA VAL A 215 -8.21 -4.77 -20.27
C VAL A 215 -7.66 -5.47 -21.52
N GLY A 216 -6.49 -6.12 -21.44
CA GLY A 216 -5.84 -6.77 -22.58
C GLY A 216 -6.67 -7.92 -23.18
N ILE A 217 -7.22 -8.80 -22.34
CA ILE A 217 -8.04 -9.93 -22.81
C ILE A 217 -9.39 -9.43 -23.34
N GLY A 218 -10.07 -8.55 -22.60
CA GLY A 218 -11.40 -8.09 -22.96
C GLY A 218 -11.43 -7.15 -24.17
N SER A 219 -10.46 -6.22 -24.30
CA SER A 219 -10.36 -5.36 -25.48
C SER A 219 -10.06 -6.15 -26.77
N ASN A 220 -9.22 -7.18 -26.70
CA ASN A 220 -9.00 -8.10 -27.82
C ASN A 220 -10.27 -8.90 -28.17
N LEU A 221 -11.00 -9.44 -27.19
CA LEU A 221 -12.28 -10.11 -27.43
C LEU A 221 -13.32 -9.17 -28.07
N LEU A 222 -13.43 -7.93 -27.57
CA LEU A 222 -14.28 -6.90 -28.16
C LEU A 222 -13.86 -6.61 -29.61
N TRP A 223 -12.57 -6.37 -29.87
CA TRP A 223 -12.04 -6.11 -31.22
C TRP A 223 -12.30 -7.25 -32.21
N GLN A 224 -12.21 -8.50 -31.76
CA GLN A 224 -12.53 -9.68 -32.58
C GLN A 224 -14.02 -9.75 -32.95
N ASN A 225 -14.92 -9.24 -32.11
CA ASN A 225 -16.38 -9.30 -32.30
C ASN A 225 -17.00 -7.95 -32.71
N ARG A 226 -16.18 -6.95 -33.08
CA ARG A 226 -16.54 -5.55 -33.37
C ARG A 226 -17.60 -5.29 -34.46
N ALA A 227 -18.06 -6.33 -35.15
CA ALA A 227 -19.15 -6.25 -36.12
C ALA A 227 -20.54 -6.26 -35.45
N ASP A 228 -20.67 -6.82 -34.23
CA ASP A 228 -21.88 -6.67 -33.41
C ASP A 228 -21.95 -5.23 -32.85
N LEU A 229 -23.06 -4.54 -33.10
CA LEU A 229 -23.31 -3.19 -32.58
C LEU A 229 -23.23 -3.12 -31.06
N ARG A 230 -23.59 -4.19 -30.33
CA ARG A 230 -23.48 -4.28 -28.87
C ARG A 230 -22.02 -4.28 -28.42
N VAL A 231 -21.15 -4.93 -29.20
CA VAL A 231 -19.70 -4.98 -28.95
C VAL A 231 -19.05 -3.66 -29.30
N ALA A 232 -19.39 -3.07 -30.45
CA ALA A 232 -18.95 -1.73 -30.86
C ALA A 232 -19.40 -0.63 -29.86
N ALA A 233 -20.64 -0.69 -29.38
CA ALA A 233 -21.14 0.18 -28.32
C ALA A 233 -20.37 -0.02 -27.00
N THR A 234 -20.08 -1.26 -26.61
CA THR A 234 -19.26 -1.54 -25.41
C THR A 234 -17.85 -0.98 -25.55
N MET A 235 -17.21 -1.09 -26.72
CA MET A 235 -15.90 -0.49 -26.99
C MET A 235 -15.93 1.03 -26.88
N SER A 236 -16.89 1.68 -27.55
CA SER A 236 -17.09 3.12 -27.50
C SER A 236 -17.31 3.60 -26.06
N ALA A 237 -18.24 2.98 -25.34
CA ALA A 237 -18.54 3.32 -23.94
C ALA A 237 -17.32 3.11 -23.03
N THR A 238 -16.51 2.06 -23.25
CA THR A 238 -15.26 1.83 -22.52
C THR A 238 -14.30 3.01 -22.70
N VAL A 239 -14.12 3.51 -23.93
CA VAL A 239 -13.28 4.69 -24.20
C VAL A 239 -13.87 5.94 -23.56
N VAL A 240 -15.16 6.23 -23.77
CA VAL A 240 -15.83 7.42 -23.22
C VAL A 240 -15.74 7.48 -21.70
N VAL A 241 -16.04 6.39 -20.99
CA VAL A 241 -15.95 6.33 -19.53
C VAL A 241 -14.50 6.51 -19.06
N THR A 242 -13.53 5.93 -19.76
CA THR A 242 -12.10 6.05 -19.43
C THR A 242 -11.62 7.50 -19.57
N VAL A 243 -11.90 8.17 -20.70
CA VAL A 243 -11.43 9.56 -20.90
C VAL A 243 -12.20 10.57 -20.06
N SER A 244 -13.47 10.29 -19.74
CA SER A 244 -14.25 11.08 -18.77
C SER A 244 -13.66 10.99 -17.36
N LEU A 245 -13.32 9.78 -16.90
CA LEU A 245 -12.66 9.61 -15.60
C LEU A 245 -11.25 10.21 -15.60
N ALA A 246 -10.47 10.01 -16.66
CA ALA A 246 -9.15 10.63 -16.79
C ALA A 246 -9.24 12.16 -16.72
N ALA A 247 -10.28 12.77 -17.29
CA ALA A 247 -10.52 14.21 -17.19
C ALA A 247 -10.90 14.67 -15.77
N VAL A 248 -11.67 13.87 -15.02
CA VAL A 248 -11.99 14.12 -13.60
C VAL A 248 -10.75 13.97 -12.71
N LEU A 249 -9.87 13.00 -13.00
CA LEU A 249 -8.61 12.82 -12.28
C LEU A 249 -7.63 13.97 -12.58
N LEU A 250 -7.45 14.35 -13.85
CA LEU A 250 -6.63 15.50 -14.26
C LEU A 250 -7.16 16.84 -13.73
N ALA A 251 -8.48 16.99 -13.52
CA ALA A 251 -9.06 18.21 -12.97
C ALA A 251 -8.70 18.50 -11.49
N ARG A 252 -8.01 17.57 -10.81
CA ARG A 252 -7.56 17.71 -9.41
C ARG A 252 -6.29 18.54 -9.26
N ASP A 253 -5.50 18.59 -10.32
CA ASP A 253 -4.24 19.33 -10.41
C ASP A 253 -4.35 20.32 -11.59
N PRO A 254 -5.30 21.27 -11.55
CA PRO A 254 -5.83 21.95 -12.74
C PRO A 254 -4.80 22.80 -13.51
N ASP A 255 -3.80 23.33 -12.81
CA ASP A 255 -2.70 24.12 -13.39
C ASP A 255 -1.61 23.23 -14.02
N TRP A 256 -1.63 21.92 -13.74
CA TRP A 256 -0.65 20.98 -14.27
C TRP A 256 -1.13 20.35 -15.58
N LEU A 257 -0.51 20.77 -16.69
CA LEU A 257 -0.86 20.36 -18.05
C LEU A 257 -2.36 20.55 -18.39
N PRO A 258 -2.96 21.74 -18.19
CA PRO A 258 -4.41 21.97 -18.37
C PRO A 258 -4.96 21.56 -19.73
N TRP A 259 -4.15 21.64 -20.79
CA TRP A 259 -4.48 21.22 -22.15
C TRP A 259 -4.69 19.70 -22.27
N LEU A 260 -4.00 18.89 -21.46
CA LEU A 260 -4.02 17.41 -21.55
C LEU A 260 -5.43 16.88 -21.27
N ARG A 261 -6.11 17.46 -20.27
CA ARG A 261 -7.51 17.17 -19.94
C ARG A 261 -8.44 17.36 -21.13
N VAL A 262 -8.25 18.44 -21.90
CA VAL A 262 -9.08 18.76 -23.08
C VAL A 262 -8.77 17.81 -24.23
N VAL A 263 -7.48 17.59 -24.54
CA VAL A 263 -7.05 16.70 -25.62
C VAL A 263 -7.51 15.26 -25.40
N VAL A 264 -7.39 14.74 -24.17
CA VAL A 264 -7.84 13.38 -23.80
C VAL A 264 -9.34 13.19 -24.06
N VAL A 265 -10.19 14.16 -23.69
CA VAL A 265 -11.63 14.08 -23.94
C VAL A 265 -11.94 14.20 -25.43
N VAL A 266 -11.42 15.21 -26.12
CA VAL A 266 -11.75 15.47 -27.54
C VAL A 266 -11.31 14.31 -28.43
N VAL A 267 -10.06 13.84 -28.28
CA VAL A 267 -9.53 12.71 -29.07
C VAL A 267 -10.23 11.40 -28.71
N GLY A 268 -10.48 11.16 -27.41
CA GLY A 268 -11.15 9.95 -26.94
C GLY A 268 -12.60 9.84 -27.41
N VAL A 269 -13.39 10.92 -27.32
CA VAL A 269 -14.78 10.95 -27.79
C VAL A 269 -14.85 10.84 -29.31
N ALA A 270 -13.98 11.54 -30.05
CA ALA A 270 -13.92 11.41 -31.52
C ALA A 270 -13.58 9.97 -31.94
N ALA A 271 -12.60 9.34 -31.30
CA ALA A 271 -12.26 7.95 -31.55
C ALA A 271 -13.41 6.99 -31.19
N ALA A 272 -14.08 7.19 -30.06
CA ALA A 272 -15.22 6.38 -29.63
C ALA A 272 -16.39 6.41 -30.62
N LEU A 273 -16.73 7.60 -31.15
CA LEU A 273 -17.76 7.76 -32.19
C LEU A 273 -17.43 6.97 -33.46
N VAL A 274 -16.15 6.91 -33.86
CA VAL A 274 -15.70 6.09 -34.99
C VAL A 274 -15.76 4.58 -34.65
N LEU A 275 -15.48 4.19 -33.40
CA LEU A 275 -15.57 2.81 -32.95
C LEU A 275 -17.01 2.27 -32.88
N LEU A 276 -18.04 3.12 -32.73
CA LEU A 276 -19.45 2.71 -32.91
C LEU A 276 -19.73 2.15 -34.31
N LEU A 277 -18.94 2.55 -35.30
CA LEU A 277 -19.06 2.14 -36.69
C LEU A 277 -18.01 1.06 -37.09
N ALA A 278 -17.42 0.37 -36.11
CA ALA A 278 -16.37 -0.64 -36.32
C ALA A 278 -16.75 -1.84 -37.20
N GLY A 279 -18.05 -2.11 -37.38
CA GLY A 279 -18.57 -3.09 -38.33
C GLY A 279 -18.81 -2.56 -39.77
N LYS A 280 -18.65 -1.26 -40.01
CA LYS A 280 -19.03 -0.58 -41.27
C LYS A 280 -17.89 0.19 -41.96
N LEU A 281 -16.80 0.51 -41.26
CA LEU A 281 -15.71 1.35 -41.78
C LEU A 281 -14.49 0.55 -42.26
N ALA A 282 -13.74 1.14 -43.18
CA ALA A 282 -12.52 0.56 -43.73
C ALA A 282 -11.41 0.41 -42.68
N ALA A 283 -10.60 -0.64 -42.82
CA ALA A 283 -9.55 -1.00 -41.86
C ALA A 283 -8.54 0.13 -41.52
N PRO A 284 -8.10 1.00 -42.46
CA PRO A 284 -7.20 2.12 -42.12
C PRO A 284 -7.83 3.10 -41.12
N ILE A 285 -9.10 3.47 -41.34
CA ILE A 285 -9.85 4.39 -40.46
C ILE A 285 -9.95 3.81 -39.05
N LEU A 286 -10.29 2.52 -38.94
CA LEU A 286 -10.42 1.83 -37.66
C LEU A 286 -9.08 1.63 -36.93
N ARG A 287 -7.97 1.41 -37.66
CA ARG A 287 -6.63 1.40 -37.06
C ARG A 287 -6.32 2.76 -36.43
N THR A 288 -6.56 3.86 -37.14
CA THR A 288 -6.37 5.22 -36.61
C THR A 288 -7.25 5.49 -35.40
N ALA A 289 -8.53 5.12 -35.44
CA ALA A 289 -9.44 5.28 -34.30
C ALA A 289 -8.99 4.46 -33.07
N VAL A 290 -8.54 3.21 -33.24
CA VAL A 290 -8.00 2.41 -32.14
C VAL A 290 -6.72 3.03 -31.57
N MET A 291 -5.80 3.50 -32.40
CA MET A 291 -4.58 4.17 -31.93
C MET A 291 -4.90 5.44 -31.14
N LEU A 292 -5.80 6.29 -31.65
CA LEU A 292 -6.24 7.51 -30.96
C LEU A 292 -6.97 7.21 -29.64
N ALA A 293 -7.82 6.19 -29.60
CA ALA A 293 -8.49 5.75 -28.37
C ALA A 293 -7.48 5.25 -27.32
N VAL A 294 -6.50 4.42 -27.72
CA VAL A 294 -5.46 3.92 -26.81
C VAL A 294 -4.59 5.08 -26.30
N ILE A 295 -4.18 6.01 -27.17
CA ILE A 295 -3.41 7.20 -26.77
C ILE A 295 -4.20 8.05 -25.78
N ALA A 296 -5.47 8.36 -26.06
CA ALA A 296 -6.30 9.18 -25.18
C ALA A 296 -6.52 8.52 -23.80
N CYS A 297 -6.83 7.22 -23.77
CA CYS A 297 -6.99 6.47 -22.51
C CYS A 297 -5.69 6.35 -21.70
N MET A 298 -4.53 6.28 -22.36
CA MET A 298 -3.23 6.09 -21.70
C MET A 298 -2.52 7.40 -21.35
N ALA A 299 -2.81 8.53 -22.00
CA ALA A 299 -2.03 9.76 -21.82
C ALA A 299 -2.08 10.32 -20.38
N GLY A 300 -3.23 10.24 -19.71
CA GLY A 300 -3.38 10.61 -18.28
C GLY A 300 -2.48 9.79 -17.35
N PRO A 301 -2.64 8.45 -17.25
CA PRO A 301 -1.79 7.63 -16.40
C PRO A 301 -0.31 7.61 -16.84
N ALA A 302 -0.01 7.77 -18.14
CA ALA A 302 1.37 7.90 -18.61
C ALA A 302 2.02 9.21 -18.13
N ALA A 303 1.30 10.34 -18.18
CA ALA A 303 1.79 11.60 -17.63
C ALA A 303 2.03 11.51 -16.11
N TYR A 304 1.10 10.91 -15.36
CA TYR A 304 1.29 10.68 -13.92
C TYR A 304 2.49 9.76 -13.64
N ALA A 305 2.69 8.70 -14.42
CA ALA A 305 3.84 7.80 -14.27
C ALA A 305 5.18 8.51 -14.55
N ILE A 306 5.25 9.34 -15.61
CA ILE A 306 6.44 10.15 -15.92
C ILE A 306 6.72 11.16 -14.81
N ALA A 307 5.71 11.88 -14.33
CA ALA A 307 5.85 12.86 -13.24
C ALA A 307 6.31 12.20 -11.92
N THR A 308 5.78 11.02 -11.61
CA THR A 308 6.20 10.23 -10.45
C THR A 308 7.67 9.80 -10.59
N ALA A 309 8.07 9.29 -11.76
CA ALA A 309 9.44 8.85 -12.01
C ALA A 309 10.46 10.00 -12.05
N ALA A 310 10.03 11.21 -12.41
CA ALA A 310 10.86 12.42 -12.40
C ALA A 310 10.97 13.10 -11.03
N THR A 311 10.17 12.71 -10.05
CA THR A 311 10.11 13.35 -8.71
C THR A 311 10.90 12.53 -7.68
N PRO A 312 11.89 13.12 -6.97
CA PRO A 312 12.47 12.50 -5.78
C PRO A 312 11.45 12.42 -4.63
N HIS A 313 11.36 11.27 -3.98
CA HIS A 313 10.42 11.01 -2.89
C HIS A 313 11.14 10.83 -1.54
N THR A 314 10.56 11.36 -0.45
CA THR A 314 11.06 11.19 0.93
C THR A 314 9.89 10.96 1.90
N GLY A 315 10.11 10.22 2.99
CA GLY A 315 9.08 9.87 3.98
C GLY A 315 8.41 8.51 3.72
N ALA A 316 7.46 8.13 4.57
CA ALA A 316 6.88 6.79 4.61
C ALA A 316 5.78 6.51 3.55
N VAL A 317 5.22 7.56 2.93
CA VAL A 317 4.06 7.47 2.03
C VAL A 317 4.37 8.12 0.68
N PRO A 318 4.84 7.37 -0.34
CA PRO A 318 5.02 7.91 -1.68
C PRO A 318 3.68 8.26 -2.33
N SER A 319 3.62 9.44 -2.94
CA SER A 319 2.51 9.91 -3.76
C SER A 319 2.71 9.53 -5.24
N VAL A 320 1.79 9.97 -6.11
CA VAL A 320 1.87 9.77 -7.57
C VAL A 320 1.45 11.04 -8.29
N GLY A 321 2.05 11.28 -9.46
CA GLY A 321 1.76 12.44 -10.30
C GLY A 321 2.73 13.60 -10.08
N PRO A 322 2.30 14.86 -10.31
CA PRO A 322 3.12 16.04 -10.09
C PRO A 322 3.46 16.25 -8.61
N SER A 323 4.65 16.80 -8.36
CA SER A 323 5.15 17.13 -7.02
C SER A 323 4.35 18.32 -6.44
N ARG A 324 3.34 18.03 -5.62
CA ARG A 324 2.53 19.07 -4.96
C ARG A 324 3.34 19.83 -3.92
N HIS A 325 3.37 21.16 -4.05
CA HIS A 325 3.91 22.05 -3.03
C HIS A 325 2.92 22.21 -1.87
N GLY A 326 2.90 21.21 -0.99
CA GLY A 326 2.24 21.24 0.31
C GLY A 326 0.96 20.40 0.44
N GLY A 327 0.81 19.79 1.61
CA GLY A 327 -0.47 19.28 2.13
C GLY A 327 -0.92 17.90 1.66
N PHE A 328 -1.45 17.11 2.61
CA PHE A 328 -2.39 16.04 2.29
C PHE A 328 -3.66 16.67 1.66
N PRO A 329 -4.22 16.09 0.58
CA PRO A 329 -5.47 16.57 -0.02
C PRO A 329 -6.68 16.13 0.81
N GLY A 330 -6.88 16.75 1.98
CA GLY A 330 -8.08 16.59 2.79
C GLY A 330 -9.33 17.11 2.05
N PRO A 331 -10.52 16.50 2.23
CA PRO A 331 -11.74 16.99 1.61
C PRO A 331 -12.20 18.34 2.21
N GLY A 332 -11.94 19.42 1.50
CA GLY A 332 -12.29 20.78 1.91
C GLY A 332 -11.17 21.48 2.67
N GLY A 333 -10.71 22.62 2.16
CA GLY A 333 -9.73 23.45 2.86
C GLY A 333 -10.40 24.27 3.94
N HIS A 334 -10.08 24.00 5.22
CA HIS A 334 -10.10 24.94 6.35
C HIS A 334 -9.28 24.35 7.51
N GLY A 335 -8.16 24.99 7.86
CA GLY A 335 -7.35 24.65 9.04
C GLY A 335 -6.34 23.50 8.87
N GLY A 336 -5.22 23.59 9.58
CA GLY A 336 -4.37 22.44 9.90
C GLY A 336 -4.93 21.67 11.10
N PHE A 337 -4.30 20.53 11.46
CA PHE A 337 -4.74 19.65 12.56
C PHE A 337 -5.09 20.40 13.86
N GLY A 338 -6.39 20.61 14.11
CA GLY A 338 -6.89 21.32 15.27
C GLY A 338 -8.28 20.86 15.68
N GLY A 339 -8.41 20.39 16.93
CA GLY A 339 -9.68 20.23 17.64
C GLY A 339 -10.72 19.27 17.03
N PHE A 340 -10.62 17.97 17.32
CA PHE A 340 -11.82 17.13 17.34
C PHE A 340 -12.75 17.59 18.48
N PRO A 341 -14.04 17.87 18.24
CA PRO A 341 -14.98 18.25 19.27
C PRO A 341 -15.48 17.01 20.04
N GLY A 342 -15.02 16.85 21.29
CA GLY A 342 -15.66 15.95 22.25
C GLY A 342 -16.89 16.61 22.90
N PRO A 343 -17.97 15.86 23.21
CA PRO A 343 -19.17 16.43 23.81
C PRO A 343 -18.98 16.75 25.30
N GLY A 344 -19.08 18.04 25.66
CA GLY A 344 -19.26 18.51 27.04
C GLY A 344 -17.98 18.75 27.84
N GLY A 345 -17.42 19.96 27.74
CA GLY A 345 -16.35 20.43 28.62
C GLY A 345 -15.88 21.86 28.27
N PRO A 346 -15.77 22.81 29.22
CA PRO A 346 -15.20 24.13 28.95
C PRO A 346 -13.69 24.06 28.74
N VAL A 347 -13.18 24.65 27.66
CA VAL A 347 -11.73 24.73 27.37
C VAL A 347 -11.15 26.09 27.78
N PRO A 348 -10.15 26.15 28.67
CA PRO A 348 -9.40 27.38 28.93
C PRO A 348 -8.57 27.80 27.70
N HIS A 349 -8.47 29.10 27.44
CA HIS A 349 -7.52 29.65 26.46
C HIS A 349 -6.09 29.58 27.00
N GLY A 350 -5.14 29.18 26.15
CA GLY A 350 -3.71 29.08 26.50
C GLY A 350 -2.87 28.56 25.34
N GLY A 351 -2.67 29.38 24.30
CA GLY A 351 -1.93 28.99 23.10
C GLY A 351 -0.48 29.48 23.09
N PHE A 352 0.43 28.65 22.56
CA PHE A 352 1.76 29.05 22.09
C PHE A 352 2.00 28.48 20.68
N PRO A 353 2.32 29.29 19.67
CA PRO A 353 2.61 28.82 18.31
C PRO A 353 4.11 28.51 18.12
N GLY A 354 4.43 27.58 17.21
CA GLY A 354 5.81 27.28 16.82
C GLY A 354 5.90 26.50 15.51
N PRO A 355 6.38 27.10 14.39
CA PRO A 355 6.63 26.37 13.16
C PRO A 355 8.00 25.66 13.20
N GLY A 356 8.06 24.40 12.77
CA GLY A 356 9.32 23.67 12.58
C GLY A 356 9.76 22.72 13.71
N GLY A 357 8.82 22.05 14.38
CA GLY A 357 9.15 20.89 15.23
C GLY A 357 9.58 19.66 14.41
N PRO A 358 9.94 18.53 15.08
CA PRO A 358 10.22 17.27 14.42
C PRO A 358 9.06 16.81 13.51
N GLY A 359 9.38 16.03 12.47
CA GLY A 359 8.41 15.59 11.46
C GLY A 359 7.18 14.89 12.03
N GLY A 360 6.07 14.96 11.28
CA GLY A 360 4.88 14.15 11.56
C GLY A 360 5.18 12.65 11.48
N LEU A 361 4.28 11.80 11.98
CA LEU A 361 4.46 10.35 12.03
C LEU A 361 4.92 9.71 10.68
N LEU A 362 4.56 10.33 9.56
CA LEU A 362 4.85 9.86 8.20
C LEU A 362 6.05 10.58 7.54
N ASP A 363 6.53 11.68 8.12
CA ASP A 363 7.60 12.53 7.59
C ASP A 363 8.91 12.32 8.36
N ALA A 364 9.91 11.71 7.71
CA ALA A 364 11.21 11.50 8.35
C ALA A 364 11.92 12.86 8.58
N PRO A 365 12.44 13.14 9.80
CA PRO A 365 13.10 14.40 10.11
C PRO A 365 14.38 14.54 9.29
N LYS A 366 14.67 15.78 8.87
CA LYS A 366 15.92 16.16 8.24
C LYS A 366 16.67 17.03 9.27
N PRO A 367 17.59 16.46 10.06
CA PRO A 367 18.36 17.25 11.01
C PRO A 367 19.20 18.30 10.27
N GLU A 368 19.38 19.45 10.91
CA GLU A 368 20.26 20.52 10.44
C GLU A 368 21.75 20.12 10.74
N PRO A 369 22.74 20.87 10.25
CA PRO A 369 24.14 20.43 10.26
C PRO A 369 24.79 20.27 11.65
N GLU A 370 24.41 21.06 12.67
CA GLU A 370 25.02 20.98 14.01
C GLU A 370 24.60 19.67 14.69
N LEU A 371 23.31 19.35 14.66
CA LEU A 371 22.77 18.09 15.16
C LEU A 371 23.33 16.88 14.39
N SER A 372 23.49 17.01 13.07
CA SER A 372 24.09 15.94 12.25
C SER A 372 25.56 15.69 12.63
N ALA A 373 26.33 16.75 12.88
CA ALA A 373 27.71 16.65 13.36
C ALA A 373 27.79 16.05 14.78
N LEU A 374 26.93 16.50 15.70
CA LEU A 374 26.81 15.96 17.06
C LEU A 374 26.58 14.44 17.05
N LEU A 375 25.63 13.97 16.23
CA LEU A 375 25.30 12.55 16.11
C LEU A 375 26.37 11.72 15.39
N THR A 376 27.40 12.34 14.81
CA THR A 376 28.48 11.67 14.09
C THR A 376 29.81 11.68 14.86
N ALA A 377 30.03 12.67 15.74
CA ALA A 377 31.34 13.01 16.31
C ALA A 377 32.08 11.89 17.06
N ASP A 378 31.35 11.01 17.77
CA ASP A 378 31.91 9.86 18.49
C ASP A 378 31.02 8.61 18.40
N ALA A 379 30.25 8.52 17.31
CA ALA A 379 29.24 7.48 17.07
C ALA A 379 29.80 6.04 17.06
N ASP A 380 31.09 5.87 16.80
CA ASP A 380 31.81 4.59 16.82
C ASP A 380 31.95 3.98 18.22
N ARG A 381 31.76 4.80 19.28
CA ARG A 381 31.91 4.38 20.68
C ARG A 381 30.65 3.74 21.28
N TYR A 382 29.52 3.83 20.59
CA TYR A 382 28.21 3.41 21.09
C TYR A 382 27.56 2.37 20.18
N THR A 383 26.64 1.58 20.74
CA THR A 383 25.80 0.69 19.91
C THR A 383 24.76 1.50 19.12
N TRP A 384 24.32 2.63 19.69
CA TRP A 384 23.47 3.63 19.03
C TRP A 384 23.94 5.04 19.38
N THR A 385 24.16 5.90 18.39
CA THR A 385 24.50 7.32 18.63
C THR A 385 23.32 8.07 19.26
N ALA A 386 22.09 7.68 18.91
CA ALA A 386 20.89 8.21 19.53
C ALA A 386 19.79 7.16 19.68
N ALA A 387 18.83 7.45 20.57
CA ALA A 387 17.51 6.85 20.62
C ALA A 387 16.43 7.91 20.40
N VAL A 388 15.35 7.54 19.73
CA VAL A 388 14.18 8.42 19.49
C VAL A 388 12.90 7.59 19.35
N VAL A 389 11.76 8.14 19.75
CA VAL A 389 10.46 7.47 19.62
C VAL A 389 10.01 7.44 18.17
N GLY A 390 9.67 6.26 17.66
CA GLY A 390 9.17 6.03 16.30
C GLY A 390 10.26 5.80 15.25
N SER A 391 10.15 4.71 14.49
CA SER A 391 11.17 4.28 13.52
C SER A 391 11.31 5.22 12.31
N ASN A 392 10.24 5.91 11.92
CA ASN A 392 10.30 6.94 10.90
C ASN A 392 11.11 8.18 11.36
N ASN A 393 11.12 8.47 12.67
CA ASN A 393 12.00 9.49 13.24
C ASN A 393 13.46 9.01 13.26
N ALA A 394 13.70 7.79 13.75
CA ALA A 394 15.04 7.20 13.80
C ALA A 394 15.72 7.14 12.42
N ALA A 395 14.95 6.76 11.38
CA ALA A 395 15.43 6.71 10.00
C ALA A 395 15.95 8.06 9.48
N GLY A 396 15.28 9.17 9.82
CA GLY A 396 15.71 10.51 9.41
C GLY A 396 17.09 10.91 9.96
N TYR A 397 17.31 10.66 11.26
CA TYR A 397 18.61 10.92 11.90
C TYR A 397 19.70 9.95 11.39
N GLN A 398 19.39 8.65 11.29
CA GLN A 398 20.34 7.64 10.81
C GLN A 398 20.80 7.87 9.36
N LEU A 399 19.92 8.37 8.49
CA LEU A 399 20.29 8.73 7.11
C LEU A 399 21.18 9.98 7.02
N ALA A 400 21.15 10.86 8.03
CA ALA A 400 21.92 12.10 8.04
C ALA A 400 23.27 11.98 8.75
N SER A 401 23.37 11.19 9.83
CA SER A 401 24.63 10.92 10.52
C SER A 401 25.39 9.70 9.94
N GLY A 402 24.70 8.83 9.22
CA GLY A 402 25.23 7.53 8.79
C GLY A 402 25.41 6.51 9.94
N ALA A 403 24.99 6.86 11.17
CA ALA A 403 25.23 6.08 12.38
C ALA A 403 23.93 5.44 12.94
N PRO A 404 24.02 4.34 13.70
CA PRO A 404 22.82 3.62 14.18
C PRO A 404 21.98 4.46 15.15
N VAL A 405 20.67 4.56 14.89
CA VAL A 405 19.72 5.23 15.78
C VAL A 405 18.64 4.26 16.23
N MET A 406 18.44 4.12 17.55
CA MET A 406 17.42 3.25 18.11
C MET A 406 16.01 3.85 17.93
N ALA A 407 15.15 3.09 17.26
CA ALA A 407 13.71 3.34 17.21
C ALA A 407 13.04 2.79 18.48
N VAL A 408 12.66 3.67 19.40
CA VAL A 408 11.92 3.31 20.62
C VAL A 408 10.43 3.22 20.29
N GLY A 409 9.81 2.08 20.62
CA GLY A 409 8.37 1.87 20.47
C GLY A 409 7.87 1.58 19.05
N GLY A 410 8.71 1.01 18.18
CA GLY A 410 8.27 0.60 16.84
C GLY A 410 8.02 1.79 15.90
N PHE A 411 6.93 1.75 15.12
CA PHE A 411 6.63 2.79 14.12
C PHE A 411 6.13 4.11 14.74
N ASN A 412 5.20 4.02 15.69
CA ASN A 412 4.40 5.11 16.24
C ASN A 412 4.59 5.34 17.75
N GLY A 413 5.36 4.48 18.43
CA GLY A 413 5.60 4.54 19.86
C GLY A 413 4.77 3.55 20.71
N THR A 414 4.08 2.58 20.11
CA THR A 414 3.20 1.64 20.83
C THR A 414 3.69 0.18 20.90
N ASP A 415 4.85 -0.15 20.32
CA ASP A 415 5.47 -1.47 20.56
C ASP A 415 6.19 -1.46 21.93
N PRO A 416 6.12 -2.52 22.76
CA PRO A 416 6.87 -2.62 24.02
C PRO A 416 8.36 -2.98 23.81
N ALA A 417 9.07 -2.18 23.01
CA ALA A 417 10.44 -2.45 22.59
C ALA A 417 11.30 -1.18 22.44
N PRO A 418 12.41 -1.03 23.21
CA PRO A 418 12.71 -1.74 24.45
C PRO A 418 11.69 -1.41 25.56
N THR A 419 11.70 -2.16 26.66
CA THR A 419 11.06 -1.75 27.91
C THR A 419 11.87 -0.67 28.62
N LEU A 420 11.27 0.07 29.55
CA LEU A 420 11.95 1.08 30.37
C LEU A 420 13.15 0.50 31.12
N ALA A 421 13.02 -0.71 31.69
CA ALA A 421 14.11 -1.39 32.37
C ALA A 421 15.27 -1.73 31.42
N GLN A 422 14.97 -2.28 30.23
CA GLN A 422 15.98 -2.55 29.20
C GLN A 422 16.66 -1.25 28.71
N PHE A 423 15.89 -0.17 28.56
CA PHE A 423 16.44 1.13 28.17
C PHE A 423 17.39 1.69 29.26
N GLN A 424 17.00 1.58 30.53
CA GLN A 424 17.85 1.94 31.68
C GLN A 424 19.14 1.11 31.72
N GLU A 425 19.07 -0.21 31.49
CA GLU A 425 20.25 -1.07 31.35
C GLU A 425 21.15 -0.64 30.19
N PHE A 426 20.59 -0.27 29.03
CA PHE A 426 21.36 0.18 27.87
C PHE A 426 22.04 1.53 28.13
N VAL A 427 21.41 2.44 28.86
CA VAL A 427 22.00 3.72 29.29
C VAL A 427 23.09 3.48 30.34
N ALA A 428 22.84 2.66 31.37
CA ALA A 428 23.84 2.33 32.39
C ALA A 428 25.07 1.63 31.78
N ALA A 429 24.87 0.76 30.79
CA ALA A 429 25.94 0.12 30.01
C ALA A 429 26.57 1.02 28.93
N ARG A 430 26.19 2.30 28.85
CA ARG A 430 26.67 3.29 27.86
C ARG A 430 26.56 2.82 26.40
N LYS A 431 25.49 2.10 26.06
CA LYS A 431 25.21 1.65 24.69
C LYS A 431 24.55 2.72 23.82
N ILE A 432 23.98 3.75 24.43
CA ILE A 432 23.26 4.86 23.79
C ILE A 432 23.92 6.18 24.24
N HIS A 433 24.35 7.04 23.31
CA HIS A 433 24.89 8.36 23.68
C HIS A 433 23.76 9.35 23.98
N TYR A 434 22.90 9.61 22.99
CA TYR A 434 21.85 10.64 23.08
C TYR A 434 20.43 10.06 23.11
N PHE A 435 19.48 10.79 23.71
CA PHE A 435 18.05 10.66 23.41
C PHE A 435 17.56 11.94 22.74
N ILE A 436 16.92 11.82 21.58
CA ILE A 436 16.38 12.97 20.85
C ILE A 436 14.93 13.19 21.29
N GLY A 437 14.69 14.33 21.93
CA GLY A 437 13.40 14.74 22.46
C GLY A 437 12.42 15.13 21.35
N GLY A 438 11.50 14.21 21.05
CA GLY A 438 10.23 14.53 20.39
C GLY A 438 9.07 14.58 21.39
N SER A 439 8.01 15.29 21.06
CA SER A 439 6.71 15.09 21.71
C SER A 439 6.13 13.74 21.27
N PRO A 440 5.80 12.80 22.18
CA PRO A 440 5.10 11.56 21.83
C PRO A 440 3.63 11.88 21.52
N MET A 441 3.41 12.50 20.36
CA MET A 441 2.14 13.13 19.96
C MET A 441 0.98 12.13 19.87
N MET A 442 1.31 10.86 19.58
CA MET A 442 0.42 9.71 19.77
C MET A 442 0.69 8.93 21.06
N GLY A 443 1.94 8.71 21.51
CA GLY A 443 2.21 7.88 22.70
C GLY A 443 1.50 8.33 24.00
N ARG A 444 1.22 9.63 24.17
CA ARG A 444 0.39 10.16 25.29
C ARG A 444 -1.12 10.22 25.02
N ARG A 445 -1.57 9.80 23.83
CA ARG A 445 -2.98 9.79 23.37
C ARG A 445 -3.46 8.43 22.84
N ALA A 446 -2.57 7.45 22.72
CA ALA A 446 -2.89 6.10 22.29
C ALA A 446 -3.84 5.45 23.30
N THR A 447 -5.00 5.03 22.80
CA THR A 447 -6.05 4.35 23.58
C THR A 447 -5.80 2.85 23.72
N SER A 448 -4.88 2.28 22.94
CA SER A 448 -4.44 0.89 22.99
C SER A 448 -2.94 0.79 22.67
N GLY A 449 -2.33 -0.36 22.99
CA GLY A 449 -0.90 -0.62 22.82
C GLY A 449 -0.04 -0.19 24.01
N SER A 450 1.27 -0.42 23.90
CA SER A 450 2.24 -0.18 24.97
C SER A 450 2.50 1.31 25.23
N ARG A 451 2.92 1.61 26.46
CA ARG A 451 3.32 2.94 26.94
C ARG A 451 4.83 3.08 27.19
N GLU A 452 5.60 2.00 27.04
CA GLU A 452 7.05 1.95 27.32
C GLU A 452 7.81 3.11 26.66
N ALA A 453 7.52 3.46 25.41
CA ALA A 453 8.18 4.57 24.73
C ALA A 453 7.85 5.97 25.29
N ALA A 454 6.65 6.15 25.88
CA ALA A 454 6.28 7.37 26.59
C ALA A 454 6.93 7.43 27.98
N GLU A 455 6.98 6.29 28.68
CA GLU A 455 7.60 6.14 30.00
C GLU A 455 9.12 6.31 29.94
N ILE A 456 9.79 5.78 28.91
CA ILE A 456 11.19 6.07 28.56
C ILE A 456 11.39 7.57 28.33
N ALA A 457 10.54 8.21 27.52
CA ALA A 457 10.68 9.63 27.21
C ALA A 457 10.47 10.54 28.43
N ASP A 458 9.55 10.19 29.34
CA ASP A 458 9.32 10.92 30.58
C ASP A 458 10.39 10.62 31.65
N TRP A 459 10.91 9.39 31.71
CA TRP A 459 12.08 9.05 32.53
C TRP A 459 13.32 9.86 32.12
N VAL A 460 13.62 9.93 30.82
CA VAL A 460 14.74 10.75 30.31
C VAL A 460 14.57 12.22 30.67
N ARG A 461 13.37 12.80 30.51
CA ARG A 461 13.07 14.19 30.87
C ARG A 461 13.30 14.50 32.36
N ALA A 462 12.99 13.55 33.24
CA ALA A 462 13.22 13.71 34.67
C ALA A 462 14.72 13.63 35.03
N HIS A 463 15.45 12.67 34.45
CA HIS A 463 16.80 12.32 34.89
C HIS A 463 17.92 13.05 34.16
N PHE A 464 17.71 13.58 32.94
CA PHE A 464 18.77 14.20 32.15
C PHE A 464 18.50 15.67 31.84
N SER A 465 19.57 16.44 31.65
CA SER A 465 19.46 17.85 31.24
C SER A 465 19.18 17.96 29.74
N PRO A 466 18.12 18.68 29.32
CA PRO A 466 17.93 19.02 27.91
C PRO A 466 19.02 19.99 27.44
N VAL A 467 19.51 19.74 26.23
CA VAL A 467 20.40 20.62 25.47
C VAL A 467 19.69 20.93 24.15
N SER A 468 19.58 22.21 23.79
CA SER A 468 19.07 22.59 22.48
C SER A 468 20.22 22.56 21.47
N VAL A 469 20.01 21.88 20.33
CA VAL A 469 20.96 21.79 19.21
C VAL A 469 20.17 21.95 17.92
N ASP A 470 20.53 22.92 17.08
CA ASP A 470 19.66 23.48 16.05
C ASP A 470 18.22 23.76 16.55
N ARG A 471 17.22 23.01 16.06
CA ARG A 471 15.80 23.05 16.50
C ARG A 471 15.38 21.86 17.38
N ALA A 472 16.29 20.94 17.67
CA ALA A 472 16.00 19.75 18.47
C ALA A 472 16.36 19.95 19.95
N VAL A 473 15.62 19.25 20.82
CA VAL A 473 16.04 19.06 22.22
C VAL A 473 16.70 17.68 22.31
N VAL A 474 17.93 17.63 22.81
CA VAL A 474 18.72 16.41 22.95
C VAL A 474 19.09 16.21 24.42
N TYR A 475 19.11 14.97 24.88
CA TYR A 475 19.52 14.59 26.22
C TYR A 475 20.76 13.71 26.12
N ASP A 476 21.87 14.14 26.73
CA ASP A 476 23.11 13.37 26.84
C ASP A 476 22.97 12.34 27.97
N LEU A 477 22.86 11.07 27.60
CA LEU A 477 22.60 9.95 28.50
C LEU A 477 23.89 9.43 29.18
N THR A 478 25.06 9.95 28.79
CA THR A 478 26.36 9.53 29.33
C THR A 478 26.76 10.34 30.57
N ARG A 479 26.14 11.51 30.76
CA ARG A 479 26.28 12.37 31.95
C ARG A 479 25.65 11.70 33.17
N PRO A 480 26.13 12.03 34.39
CA PRO A 480 25.45 11.64 35.61
C PRO A 480 23.97 12.09 35.59
N PRO A 481 23.02 11.23 35.98
CA PRO A 481 21.64 11.65 36.19
C PRO A 481 21.54 12.81 37.18
N ARG A 482 20.55 13.66 36.97
CA ARG A 482 20.08 14.65 37.94
C ARG A 482 19.69 13.92 39.21
N ILE A 483 20.25 14.34 40.34
CA ILE A 483 19.79 13.89 41.66
C ILE A 483 18.42 14.51 41.89
N SER A 484 17.43 13.67 42.20
CA SER A 484 16.04 14.02 42.50
C SER A 484 15.85 14.44 43.95
#